data_AF-B1IP19-F1
#
_entry.id   AF-B1IP19-F1
#
_cell.length_a   1.000
_cell.length_b   1.000
_cell.length_c   1.000
_cell.angle_alpha   90.00
_cell.angle_beta   90.00
_cell.angle_gamma   90.00
#
_symmetry.space_group_name_H-M   'P 1'
#
loop_
_entity.id
_entity.type
_entity.pdbx_description
1 polymer ?
#
loop_
_entity_poly.entity_id
_entity_poly.type
_entity_poly.pdbx_seq_one_letter_code
_entity_poly.pdbx_strand_id
1 'polypeptide(L)'
;MLSKFFNRVMLTDNYLKTLHERKGVKLYSFSGLYPAATNQIYKRNALYKIRIRSFDPEFICAMQFSLSQIQDNDINIISIKFIKNQQQFITELVSINPVIFSIWEKQNYWQIGDNIDLLGKQLTNNLLHKYNTISCNKLTTQDTIFHCLNITNNKTIYIPYKKGLLLGNKLKIQVKEDDISQTLATVALGAGIGEKNSIGMGFCYGH
;
A
#
# COMPACT_ATOMS: atom_id res chain seq x y z
N MET A 1 14.56 4.48 1.62
CA MET A 1 15.10 3.96 2.88
C MET A 1 14.29 2.75 3.36
N LEU A 2 13.05 2.92 3.81
CA LEU A 2 12.22 1.82 4.34
C LEU A 2 12.06 0.61 3.42
N SER A 3 11.77 0.81 2.13
CA SER A 3 11.67 -0.30 1.18
C SER A 3 12.98 -1.10 1.07
N LYS A 4 14.14 -0.44 1.12
CA LYS A 4 15.44 -1.12 1.14
C LYS A 4 15.66 -1.89 2.43
N PHE A 5 15.25 -1.33 3.57
CA PHE A 5 15.28 -2.02 4.86
C PHE A 5 14.42 -3.28 4.84
N PHE A 6 13.15 -3.19 4.43
CA PHE A 6 12.29 -4.36 4.33
C PHE A 6 12.79 -5.38 3.31
N ASN A 7 13.39 -4.95 2.19
CA ASN A 7 14.05 -5.90 1.29
C ASN A 7 15.17 -6.67 1.98
N ARG A 8 16.03 -6.02 2.79
CA ARG A 8 17.06 -6.71 3.57
C ARG A 8 16.46 -7.71 4.56
N VAL A 9 15.40 -7.31 5.27
CA VAL A 9 14.67 -8.19 6.19
C VAL A 9 14.10 -9.40 5.44
N MET A 10 13.54 -9.20 4.24
CA MET A 10 13.01 -10.32 3.44
C MET A 10 14.10 -11.30 2.98
N LEU A 11 15.37 -10.91 2.93
CA LEU A 11 16.46 -11.81 2.55
C LEU A 11 16.90 -12.76 3.67
N THR A 12 16.44 -12.55 4.92
CA THR A 12 16.81 -13.41 6.06
C THR A 12 15.91 -14.63 6.21
N ASP A 13 14.88 -14.76 5.39
CA ASP A 13 13.92 -15.87 5.40
C ASP A 13 13.64 -16.34 3.98
N ASN A 14 13.55 -17.66 3.78
CA ASN A 14 13.43 -18.25 2.44
C ASN A 14 12.07 -17.96 1.81
N TYR A 15 10.97 -18.04 2.57
CA TYR A 15 9.63 -17.73 2.08
C TYR A 15 9.55 -16.26 1.65
N LEU A 16 10.07 -15.34 2.49
CA LEU A 16 10.09 -13.91 2.18
C LEU A 16 10.98 -13.62 0.96
N LYS A 17 12.14 -14.28 0.84
CA LYS A 17 13.03 -14.12 -0.32
C LYS A 17 12.33 -14.54 -1.61
N THR A 18 11.66 -15.69 -1.63
CA THR A 18 10.87 -16.14 -2.78
C THR A 18 9.75 -15.14 -3.11
N LEU A 19 9.02 -14.63 -2.11
CA LEU A 19 8.02 -13.59 -2.33
C LEU A 19 8.62 -12.29 -2.86
N HIS A 20 9.83 -11.93 -2.42
CA HIS A 20 10.55 -10.75 -2.91
C HIS A 20 10.94 -10.88 -4.39
N GLU A 21 11.32 -12.06 -4.84
CA GLU A 21 11.73 -12.32 -6.23
C GLU A 21 10.52 -12.52 -7.16
N ARG A 22 9.37 -12.92 -6.62
CA ARG A 22 8.12 -13.11 -7.38
C ARG A 22 7.70 -11.85 -8.14
N LYS A 23 7.34 -12.03 -9.41
CA LYS A 23 6.72 -11.00 -10.25
C LYS A 23 5.23 -10.83 -9.92
N GLY A 24 4.70 -9.63 -10.14
CA GLY A 24 3.29 -9.32 -9.93
C GLY A 24 2.97 -8.77 -8.54
N VAL A 25 1.71 -8.87 -8.16
CA VAL A 25 1.18 -8.32 -6.90
C VAL A 25 1.67 -9.17 -5.72
N LYS A 26 2.23 -8.54 -4.69
CA LYS A 26 2.76 -9.20 -3.49
C LYS A 26 1.81 -9.20 -2.28
N LEU A 27 0.65 -8.55 -2.42
CA LEU A 27 -0.47 -8.57 -1.46
C LEU A 27 -0.16 -8.08 -0.04
N TYR A 28 0.89 -7.28 0.12
CA TYR A 28 1.19 -6.56 1.35
C TYR A 28 1.41 -5.06 1.07
N SER A 29 1.21 -4.25 2.11
CA SER A 29 1.50 -2.83 2.10
C SER A 29 2.08 -2.37 3.44
N PHE A 30 2.82 -1.26 3.43
CA PHE A 30 3.33 -0.68 4.67
C PHE A 30 3.30 0.85 4.65
N SER A 31 3.12 1.43 5.84
CA SER A 31 3.05 2.89 6.03
C SER A 31 4.43 3.54 5.96
N GLY A 32 4.45 4.86 5.80
CA GLY A 32 5.63 5.66 6.18
C GLY A 32 5.93 5.60 7.67
N LEU A 33 7.06 6.20 8.06
CA LEU A 33 7.40 6.45 9.46
C LEU A 33 6.39 7.44 10.08
N TYR A 34 5.91 7.13 11.28
CA TYR A 34 5.06 8.03 12.07
C TYR A 34 5.71 8.33 13.43
N PRO A 35 5.74 9.59 13.90
CA PRO A 35 5.19 10.78 13.24
C PRO A 35 5.95 11.14 11.97
N ALA A 36 5.23 11.73 11.01
CA ALA A 36 5.84 12.23 9.78
C ALA A 36 6.80 13.38 10.11
N ALA A 37 7.94 13.45 9.42
CA ALA A 37 8.90 14.52 9.63
C ALA A 37 8.31 15.88 9.21
N THR A 38 8.42 16.90 10.08
CA THR A 38 7.96 18.26 9.80
C THR A 38 8.77 18.94 8.70
N ASN A 39 10.08 18.69 8.66
CA ASN A 39 11.01 19.31 7.70
C ASN A 39 11.51 18.29 6.66
N GLN A 40 10.74 17.24 6.41
CA GLN A 40 11.09 16.12 5.50
C GLN A 40 12.33 15.30 5.91
N ILE A 41 12.98 15.67 7.03
CA ILE A 41 14.15 14.97 7.57
C ILE A 41 13.72 14.24 8.84
N TYR A 42 13.85 12.90 8.82
CA TYR A 42 13.69 12.09 10.01
C TYR A 42 14.91 12.21 10.91
N LYS A 43 14.68 12.39 12.21
CA LYS A 43 15.71 12.54 13.24
C LYS A 43 16.27 11.19 13.68
N ARG A 44 17.60 11.12 13.83
CA ARG A 44 18.31 10.02 14.49
C ARG A 44 17.88 9.92 15.96
N ASN A 45 17.94 8.71 16.54
CA ASN A 45 17.60 8.44 17.94
C ASN A 45 16.16 8.86 18.33
N ALA A 46 15.24 8.87 17.37
CA ALA A 46 13.83 9.12 17.61
C ALA A 46 13.02 7.84 17.37
N LEU A 47 11.90 7.72 18.10
CA LEU A 47 10.99 6.58 17.94
C LEU A 47 10.00 6.85 16.81
N TYR A 48 9.88 5.87 15.92
CA TYR A 48 8.90 5.88 14.85
C TYR A 48 8.10 4.59 14.83
N LYS A 49 6.85 4.70 14.39
CA LYS A 49 5.94 3.58 14.18
C LYS A 49 5.78 3.35 12.68
N ILE A 50 5.77 2.08 12.30
CA ILE A 50 5.43 1.62 10.96
C ILE A 50 4.34 0.57 11.11
N ARG A 51 3.40 0.55 10.17
CA ARG A 51 2.40 -0.52 10.07
C ARG A 51 2.64 -1.30 8.80
N ILE A 52 2.65 -2.62 8.90
CA ILE A 52 2.69 -3.55 7.77
C ILE A 52 1.38 -4.34 7.81
N ARG A 53 0.76 -4.54 6.66
CA ARG A 53 -0.48 -5.30 6.51
C ARG A 53 -0.37 -6.26 5.35
N SER A 54 -1.03 -7.40 5.48
CA SER A 54 -1.16 -8.45 4.47
C SER A 54 -2.37 -9.31 4.81
N PHE A 55 -2.94 -9.96 3.80
CA PHE A 55 -3.90 -11.06 3.97
C PHE A 55 -3.23 -12.40 4.20
N ASP A 56 -1.93 -12.49 3.93
CA ASP A 56 -1.16 -13.71 4.06
C ASP A 56 -0.61 -13.83 5.50
N PRO A 57 -1.12 -14.77 6.31
CA PRO A 57 -0.63 -14.96 7.69
C PRO A 57 0.80 -15.49 7.74
N GLU A 58 1.23 -16.29 6.75
CA GLU A 58 2.61 -16.79 6.67
C GLU A 58 3.58 -15.62 6.47
N PHE A 59 3.24 -14.68 5.58
CA PHE A 59 3.99 -13.43 5.43
C PHE A 59 4.11 -12.64 6.73
N ILE A 60 3.01 -12.48 7.49
CA ILE A 60 3.04 -11.71 8.72
C ILE A 60 3.92 -12.39 9.77
N CYS A 61 3.81 -13.71 9.93
CA CYS A 61 4.62 -14.48 10.86
C CYS A 61 6.12 -14.42 10.49
N ALA A 62 6.45 -14.66 9.21
CA ALA A 62 7.82 -14.61 8.73
C ALA A 62 8.43 -13.20 8.88
N MET A 63 7.67 -12.14 8.53
CA MET A 63 8.12 -10.77 8.74
C MET A 63 8.34 -10.44 10.21
N GLN A 64 7.44 -10.88 11.10
CA GLN A 64 7.59 -10.66 12.55
C GLN A 64 8.87 -11.32 13.08
N PHE A 65 9.11 -12.57 12.70
CA PHE A 65 10.32 -13.29 13.09
C PHE A 65 11.57 -12.60 12.55
N SER A 66 11.65 -12.36 11.24
CA SER A 66 12.81 -11.71 10.60
C SER A 66 13.09 -10.31 11.16
N LEU A 67 12.06 -9.50 11.42
CA LEU A 67 12.22 -8.18 12.04
C LEU A 67 12.75 -8.26 13.48
N SER A 68 12.46 -9.34 14.22
CA SER A 68 12.96 -9.49 15.59
C SER A 68 14.44 -9.86 15.67
N GLN A 69 15.00 -10.38 14.57
CA GLN A 69 16.38 -10.88 14.52
C GLN A 69 17.32 -9.99 13.68
N ILE A 70 16.77 -9.09 12.85
CA ILE A 70 17.57 -8.26 11.96
C ILE A 70 18.43 -7.28 12.77
N GLN A 71 19.71 -7.21 12.41
CA GLN A 71 20.59 -6.11 12.81
C GLN A 71 20.75 -5.18 11.61
N ASP A 72 20.53 -3.89 11.83
CA ASP A 72 20.62 -2.87 10.79
C ASP A 72 21.28 -1.61 11.35
N ASN A 73 22.11 -0.96 10.54
CA ASN A 73 22.88 0.22 10.97
C ASN A 73 22.01 1.48 11.13
N ASP A 74 20.88 1.55 10.40
CA ASP A 74 20.04 2.74 10.35
C ASP A 74 18.78 2.61 11.21
N ILE A 75 18.28 1.38 11.40
CA ILE A 75 16.99 1.11 12.03
C ILE A 75 17.15 0.05 13.12
N ASN A 76 16.84 0.43 14.36
CA ASN A 76 16.71 -0.51 15.46
C ASN A 76 15.24 -0.84 15.74
N ILE A 77 14.89 -2.13 15.84
CA ILE A 77 13.54 -2.59 16.13
C ILE A 77 13.35 -2.70 17.64
N ILE A 78 12.58 -1.76 18.20
CA ILE A 78 12.35 -1.69 19.65
C ILE A 78 11.25 -2.66 20.11
N SER A 79 10.18 -2.79 19.33
CA SER A 79 9.04 -3.65 19.68
C SER A 79 8.23 -3.98 18.45
N ILE A 80 7.65 -5.18 18.42
CA ILE A 80 6.73 -5.62 17.36
C ILE A 80 5.42 -6.01 18.03
N LYS A 81 4.29 -5.55 17.46
CA LYS A 81 2.94 -5.92 17.90
C LYS A 81 2.17 -6.54 16.75
N PHE A 82 1.70 -7.76 16.94
CA PHE A 82 0.77 -8.42 16.03
C PHE A 82 -0.66 -7.96 16.32
N ILE A 83 -1.43 -7.66 15.27
CA ILE A 83 -2.82 -7.24 15.37
C ILE A 83 -3.62 -7.95 14.28
N LYS A 84 -4.52 -8.84 14.69
CA LYS A 84 -5.55 -9.39 13.79
C LYS A 84 -6.72 -8.41 13.78
N ASN A 85 -6.99 -7.82 12.62
CA ASN A 85 -8.16 -6.96 12.45
C ASN A 85 -9.32 -7.80 11.92
N GLN A 86 -10.50 -7.58 12.49
CA GLN A 86 -11.74 -8.05 11.89
C GLN A 86 -12.21 -7.01 10.87
N GLN A 87 -12.93 -7.48 9.85
CA GLN A 87 -13.55 -6.59 8.89
C GLN A 87 -14.56 -5.70 9.61
N GLN A 88 -14.42 -4.40 9.42
CA GLN A 88 -15.37 -3.39 9.86
C GLN A 88 -16.01 -2.79 8.61
N PHE A 89 -17.18 -2.20 8.78
CA PHE A 89 -17.79 -1.40 7.72
C PHE A 89 -16.89 -0.19 7.44
N ILE A 90 -16.58 0.06 6.16
CA ILE A 90 -15.66 1.11 5.73
C ILE A 90 -16.47 2.15 4.97
N THR A 91 -16.61 3.33 5.57
CA THR A 91 -17.24 4.48 4.92
C THR A 91 -16.24 5.23 4.06
N GLU A 92 -14.98 5.28 4.48
CA GLU A 92 -13.97 6.09 3.84
C GLU A 92 -12.58 5.44 3.87
N LEU A 93 -11.85 5.57 2.77
CA LEU A 93 -10.42 5.23 2.69
C LEU A 93 -9.59 6.50 2.49
N VAL A 94 -8.59 6.70 3.35
CA VAL A 94 -7.63 7.80 3.27
C VAL A 94 -6.22 7.25 3.08
N SER A 95 -5.60 7.57 1.94
CA SER A 95 -4.22 7.15 1.68
C SER A 95 -3.23 7.96 2.53
N ILE A 96 -2.34 7.26 3.21
CA ILE A 96 -1.22 7.87 3.95
C ILE A 96 -0.02 8.04 3.02
N ASN A 97 0.28 6.99 2.27
CA ASN A 97 1.37 6.99 1.29
C ASN A 97 0.78 7.29 -0.09
N PRO A 98 1.49 7.99 -0.98
CA PRO A 98 1.00 8.29 -2.33
C PRO A 98 0.61 7.02 -3.08
N VAL A 99 -0.53 7.09 -3.77
CA VAL A 99 -1.07 6.04 -4.62
C VAL A 99 -0.55 6.25 -6.04
N ILE A 100 -0.10 5.17 -6.67
CA ILE A 100 0.45 5.18 -8.03
C ILE A 100 -0.46 4.35 -8.93
N PHE A 101 -0.75 4.87 -10.11
CA PHE A 101 -1.39 4.15 -11.21
C PHE A 101 -0.62 4.41 -12.49
N SER A 102 -0.24 3.34 -13.19
CA SER A 102 0.38 3.42 -14.51
C SER A 102 -0.69 3.65 -15.57
N ILE A 103 -0.47 4.61 -16.47
CA ILE A 103 -1.31 4.92 -17.62
C ILE A 103 -0.53 4.53 -18.87
N TRP A 104 -0.92 3.40 -19.46
CA TRP A 104 -0.20 2.76 -20.55
C TRP A 104 -0.15 3.62 -21.81
N GLU A 105 -1.26 4.30 -22.12
CA GLU A 105 -1.45 5.10 -23.33
C GLU A 105 -0.43 6.25 -23.43
N LYS A 106 -0.02 6.82 -22.30
CA LYS A 106 0.99 7.88 -22.23
C LYS A 106 2.34 7.44 -21.68
N GLN A 107 2.52 6.13 -21.46
CA GLN A 107 3.74 5.54 -20.89
C GLN A 107 4.23 6.26 -19.62
N ASN A 108 3.29 6.70 -18.78
CA ASN A 108 3.58 7.48 -17.57
C ASN A 108 2.53 7.17 -16.50
N TYR A 109 2.61 7.79 -15.34
CA TYR A 109 1.66 7.61 -14.26
C TYR A 109 0.51 8.62 -14.34
N TRP A 110 -0.57 8.33 -13.62
CA TRP A 110 -1.68 9.25 -13.42
C TRP A 110 -1.25 10.46 -12.58
N GLN A 111 -1.64 11.66 -12.99
CA GLN A 111 -1.23 12.95 -12.44
C GLN A 111 -2.44 13.87 -12.28
N ILE A 112 -2.32 14.86 -11.40
CA ILE A 112 -3.35 15.90 -11.27
C ILE A 112 -3.53 16.60 -12.62
N GLY A 113 -4.78 16.69 -13.07
CA GLY A 113 -5.16 17.20 -14.39
C GLY A 113 -5.53 16.11 -15.39
N ASP A 114 -5.17 14.84 -15.14
CA ASP A 114 -5.68 13.72 -15.91
C ASP A 114 -7.17 13.45 -15.60
N ASN A 115 -7.81 12.67 -16.48
CA ASN A 115 -9.21 12.26 -16.31
C ASN A 115 -9.41 11.46 -15.00
N ILE A 116 -10.31 11.94 -14.15
CA ILE A 116 -10.63 11.35 -12.85
C ILE A 116 -11.42 10.04 -12.95
N ASP A 117 -12.27 9.89 -13.96
CA ASP A 117 -13.04 8.66 -14.20
C ASP A 117 -12.12 7.51 -14.57
N LEU A 118 -11.05 7.81 -15.32
CA LEU A 118 -9.99 6.83 -15.62
C LEU A 118 -9.30 6.35 -14.33
N LEU A 119 -8.98 7.26 -13.41
CA LEU A 119 -8.40 6.90 -12.11
C LEU A 119 -9.33 5.97 -11.34
N GLY A 120 -10.62 6.30 -11.34
CA GLY A 120 -11.64 5.52 -10.67
C GLY A 120 -11.77 4.08 -11.19
N LYS A 121 -11.76 3.92 -12.51
CA LYS A 121 -11.76 2.60 -13.17
C LYS A 121 -10.48 1.81 -12.86
N GLN A 122 -9.31 2.45 -12.97
CA GLN A 122 -8.03 1.82 -12.66
C GLN A 122 -7.92 1.38 -11.20
N LEU A 123 -8.45 2.19 -10.28
CA LEU A 123 -8.52 1.83 -8.86
C LEU A 123 -9.37 0.59 -8.63
N THR A 124 -10.56 0.55 -9.22
CA THR A 124 -11.48 -0.60 -9.07
C THR A 124 -10.85 -1.86 -9.66
N ASN A 125 -10.28 -1.77 -10.87
CA ASN A 125 -9.59 -2.89 -11.52
C ASN A 125 -8.38 -3.39 -10.72
N ASN A 126 -7.61 -2.48 -10.13
CA ASN A 126 -6.48 -2.84 -9.27
C ASN A 126 -6.92 -3.64 -8.04
N LEU A 127 -8.00 -3.21 -7.37
CA LEU A 127 -8.52 -3.91 -6.19
C LEU A 127 -9.16 -5.25 -6.56
N LEU A 128 -9.89 -5.32 -7.67
CA LEU A 128 -10.41 -6.58 -8.21
C LEU A 128 -9.27 -7.56 -8.51
N HIS A 129 -8.20 -7.11 -9.17
CA HIS A 129 -7.05 -7.96 -9.46
C HIS A 129 -6.39 -8.49 -8.19
N LYS A 130 -6.22 -7.65 -7.16
CA LYS A 130 -5.70 -8.05 -5.85
C LYS A 130 -6.62 -9.07 -5.18
N TYR A 131 -7.92 -8.79 -5.11
CA TYR A 131 -8.91 -9.69 -4.57
C TYR A 131 -8.86 -11.05 -5.28
N ASN A 132 -8.85 -11.05 -6.61
CA ASN A 132 -8.78 -12.25 -7.43
C ASN A 132 -7.43 -12.97 -7.34
N THR A 133 -6.39 -12.34 -6.79
CA THR A 133 -5.13 -13.03 -6.47
C THR A 133 -5.21 -13.72 -5.11
N ILE A 134 -6.00 -13.19 -4.18
CA ILE A 134 -6.21 -13.75 -2.83
C ILE A 134 -7.27 -14.87 -2.86
N SER A 135 -8.37 -14.66 -3.57
CA SER A 135 -9.58 -15.48 -3.50
C SER A 135 -9.67 -16.50 -4.64
N CYS A 136 -10.19 -17.69 -4.30
CA CYS A 136 -10.61 -18.69 -5.27
C CYS A 136 -11.86 -18.26 -6.03
N ASN A 137 -12.78 -17.57 -5.34
CA ASN A 137 -14.03 -17.08 -5.92
C ASN A 137 -13.79 -15.72 -6.56
N LYS A 138 -13.75 -15.68 -7.90
CA LYS A 138 -13.44 -14.44 -8.63
C LYS A 138 -14.60 -13.45 -8.54
N LEU A 139 -14.28 -12.19 -8.29
CA LEU A 139 -15.20 -11.06 -8.39
C LEU A 139 -14.94 -10.30 -9.69
N THR A 140 -16.02 -9.77 -10.25
CA THR A 140 -16.01 -8.84 -11.37
C THR A 140 -17.03 -7.75 -11.12
N THR A 141 -16.74 -6.53 -11.57
CA THR A 141 -17.70 -5.44 -11.67
C THR A 141 -17.23 -4.47 -12.74
N GLN A 142 -18.16 -3.79 -13.39
CA GLN A 142 -17.87 -2.70 -14.32
C GLN A 142 -18.03 -1.33 -13.66
N ASP A 143 -18.69 -1.29 -12.49
CA ASP A 143 -18.96 -0.08 -11.75
C ASP A 143 -17.80 0.30 -10.83
N THR A 144 -17.68 1.60 -10.55
CA THR A 144 -16.79 2.07 -9.49
C THR A 144 -17.31 1.62 -8.12
N ILE A 145 -16.39 1.38 -7.19
CA ILE A 145 -16.74 0.97 -5.81
C ILE A 145 -16.86 2.12 -4.80
N PHE A 146 -16.90 3.35 -5.31
CA PHE A 146 -16.89 4.56 -4.49
C PHE A 146 -17.91 5.57 -5.00
N HIS A 147 -18.52 6.30 -4.07
CA HIS A 147 -19.38 7.45 -4.33
C HIS A 147 -18.57 8.66 -4.78
N CYS A 148 -17.42 8.86 -4.14
CA CYS A 148 -16.58 10.02 -4.38
C CYS A 148 -15.09 9.65 -4.26
N LEU A 149 -14.27 10.22 -5.14
CA LEU A 149 -12.82 10.08 -5.12
C LEU A 149 -12.19 11.47 -5.21
N ASN A 150 -11.49 11.86 -4.15
CA ASN A 150 -10.86 13.17 -4.03
C ASN A 150 -9.34 13.04 -3.92
N ILE A 151 -8.64 13.97 -4.56
CA ILE A 151 -7.19 14.13 -4.43
C ILE A 151 -6.92 15.15 -3.33
N THR A 152 -6.06 14.80 -2.38
CA THR A 152 -5.84 15.60 -1.16
C THR A 152 -4.53 16.39 -1.17
N ASN A 153 -3.69 16.19 -2.19
CA ASN A 153 -2.48 16.97 -2.42
C ASN A 153 -2.68 17.97 -3.57
N ASN A 154 -2.08 19.15 -3.47
CA ASN A 154 -2.26 20.23 -4.46
C ASN A 154 -1.48 20.01 -5.76
N LYS A 155 -0.35 19.29 -5.69
CA LYS A 155 0.51 18.99 -6.83
C LYS A 155 0.89 17.51 -6.81
N THR A 156 0.98 16.89 -7.98
CA THR A 156 1.46 15.51 -8.15
C THR A 156 2.75 15.31 -7.35
N ILE A 157 2.83 14.21 -6.60
CA ILE A 157 3.98 13.90 -5.75
C ILE A 157 5.00 13.11 -6.57
N TYR A 158 6.22 13.65 -6.67
CA TYR A 158 7.33 13.04 -7.37
C TYR A 158 8.19 12.26 -6.38
N ILE A 159 8.40 10.97 -6.65
CA ILE A 159 9.10 10.05 -5.75
C ILE A 159 10.29 9.44 -6.49
N PRO A 160 11.53 9.76 -6.12
CA PRO A 160 12.72 9.13 -6.69
C PRO A 160 12.72 7.61 -6.50
N TYR A 161 12.88 6.88 -7.60
CA TYR A 161 12.93 5.42 -7.57
C TYR A 161 13.84 4.88 -8.67
N LYS A 162 14.88 4.15 -8.26
CA LYS A 162 15.96 3.68 -9.14
C LYS A 162 16.53 4.86 -9.94
N LYS A 163 16.52 4.79 -11.27
CA LYS A 163 17.02 5.84 -12.19
C LYS A 163 15.91 6.79 -12.67
N GLY A 164 14.71 6.72 -12.12
CA GLY A 164 13.55 7.50 -12.57
C GLY A 164 12.69 8.04 -11.45
N LEU A 165 11.51 8.53 -11.83
CA LEU A 165 10.51 9.11 -10.92
C LEU A 165 9.23 8.30 -10.99
N LEU A 166 8.68 7.97 -9.82
CA LEU A 166 7.30 7.56 -9.69
C LEU A 166 6.45 8.80 -9.42
N LEU A 167 5.28 8.88 -10.04
CA LEU A 167 4.34 9.96 -9.78
C LEU A 167 3.10 9.36 -9.11
N GLY A 168 2.66 9.99 -8.04
CA GLY A 168 1.51 9.53 -7.29
C GLY A 168 0.79 10.65 -6.57
N ASN A 169 -0.39 10.33 -6.07
CA ASN A 169 -1.28 11.28 -5.42
C ASN A 169 -1.88 10.66 -4.14
N LYS A 170 -2.22 11.51 -3.18
CA LYS A 170 -2.94 11.09 -1.99
C LYS A 170 -4.44 11.17 -2.26
N LEU A 171 -5.14 10.09 -1.99
CA LEU A 171 -6.55 9.92 -2.23
C LEU A 171 -7.35 9.89 -0.94
N LYS A 172 -8.57 10.41 -1.02
CA LYS A 172 -9.65 10.26 -0.05
C LYS A 172 -10.87 9.73 -0.81
N ILE A 173 -11.37 8.58 -0.40
CA ILE A 173 -12.35 7.80 -1.18
C ILE A 173 -13.53 7.47 -0.28
N GLN A 174 -14.73 7.88 -0.68
CA GLN A 174 -15.97 7.47 -0.02
C GLN A 174 -16.46 6.16 -0.64
N VAL A 175 -16.46 5.09 0.14
CA VAL A 175 -16.75 3.74 -0.33
C VAL A 175 -18.28 3.52 -0.38
N LYS A 176 -18.77 2.81 -1.39
CA LYS A 176 -20.18 2.39 -1.44
C LYS A 176 -20.46 1.30 -0.40
N GLU A 177 -21.72 1.20 -0.01
CA GLU A 177 -22.19 0.33 1.07
C GLU A 177 -22.39 -1.12 0.62
N ASP A 178 -22.42 -1.39 -0.69
CA ASP A 178 -22.64 -2.73 -1.25
C ASP A 178 -21.50 -3.70 -0.94
N ASP A 179 -21.82 -4.99 -0.95
CA ASP A 179 -20.90 -6.06 -0.54
C ASP A 179 -19.61 -6.10 -1.37
N ILE A 180 -19.68 -5.83 -2.67
CA ILE A 180 -18.51 -5.83 -3.55
C ILE A 180 -17.59 -4.67 -3.14
N SER A 181 -18.17 -3.48 -2.95
CA SER A 181 -17.42 -2.29 -2.55
C SER A 181 -16.77 -2.44 -1.18
N GLN A 182 -17.49 -2.97 -0.19
CA GLN A 182 -16.95 -3.26 1.14
C GLN A 182 -15.85 -4.33 1.12
N THR A 183 -16.01 -5.36 0.29
CA THR A 183 -14.99 -6.39 0.08
C THR A 183 -13.72 -5.78 -0.51
N LEU A 184 -13.83 -4.97 -1.57
CA LEU A 184 -12.68 -4.36 -2.21
C LEU A 184 -12.04 -3.26 -1.35
N ALA A 185 -12.81 -2.55 -0.53
CA ALA A 185 -12.26 -1.62 0.47
C ALA A 185 -11.47 -2.35 1.55
N THR A 186 -11.91 -3.54 1.97
CA THR A 186 -11.13 -4.41 2.86
C THR A 186 -9.81 -4.80 2.19
N VAL A 187 -9.84 -5.16 0.91
CA VAL A 187 -8.62 -5.45 0.13
C VAL A 187 -7.67 -4.27 0.09
N ALA A 188 -8.18 -3.05 -0.08
CA ALA A 188 -7.37 -1.84 -0.02
C ALA A 188 -6.66 -1.66 1.34
N LEU A 189 -7.31 -1.98 2.46
CA LEU A 189 -6.70 -1.89 3.79
C LEU A 189 -5.56 -2.89 3.98
N GLY A 190 -5.71 -4.12 3.50
CA GLY A 190 -4.71 -5.17 3.67
C GLY A 190 -3.54 -5.06 2.67
N ALA A 191 -3.84 -4.87 1.39
CA ALA A 191 -2.87 -4.92 0.30
C ALA A 191 -2.51 -3.54 -0.29
N GLY A 192 -3.07 -2.46 0.24
CA GLY A 192 -2.89 -1.09 -0.25
C GLY A 192 -3.71 -0.79 -1.51
N ILE A 193 -3.78 0.49 -1.87
CA ILE A 193 -4.43 0.99 -3.09
C ILE A 193 -3.39 1.12 -4.20
N GLY A 194 -3.79 0.86 -5.45
CA GLY A 194 -2.95 1.10 -6.62
C GLY A 194 -1.74 0.17 -6.71
N GLU A 195 -0.66 0.66 -7.31
CA GLU A 195 0.53 -0.13 -7.62
C GLU A 195 1.68 0.12 -6.64
N LYS A 196 2.73 -0.70 -6.76
CA LYS A 196 4.00 -0.53 -6.04
C LYS A 196 3.86 -0.59 -4.50
N ASN A 197 2.85 -1.30 -4.00
CA ASN A 197 2.61 -1.40 -2.54
C ASN A 197 3.77 -2.02 -1.77
N SER A 198 4.47 -2.98 -2.39
CA SER A 198 5.66 -3.63 -1.82
C SER A 198 6.89 -2.73 -1.66
N ILE A 199 6.87 -1.51 -2.24
CA ILE A 199 7.89 -0.49 -1.99
C ILE A 199 7.36 0.69 -1.18
N GLY A 200 6.19 0.51 -0.55
CA GLY A 200 5.61 1.45 0.41
C GLY A 200 4.65 2.46 -0.19
N MET A 201 3.98 2.13 -1.31
CA MET A 201 3.01 3.02 -1.95
C MET A 201 1.58 2.59 -1.63
N GLY A 202 0.66 3.56 -1.63
CA GLY A 202 -0.78 3.34 -1.50
C GLY A 202 -1.26 2.72 -0.18
N PHE A 203 -0.47 2.74 0.87
CA PHE A 203 -0.95 2.38 2.22
C PHE A 203 -2.03 3.38 2.67
N CYS A 204 -3.14 2.88 3.22
CA CYS A 204 -4.30 3.68 3.61
C CYS A 204 -4.89 3.29 4.99
N TYR A 205 -5.69 4.19 5.55
CA TYR A 205 -6.60 3.89 6.66
C TYR A 205 -8.04 3.87 6.19
N GLY A 206 -8.85 3.10 6.92
CA GLY A 206 -10.29 3.03 6.77
C GLY A 206 -10.96 3.66 7.99
N HIS A 207 -12.08 4.33 7.75
CA HIS A 207 -12.95 4.93 8.78
C HIS A 207 -14.36 4.38 8.66
#